data_AF-A0AAE9FHE4-F1
#
_entry.id   AF-A0AAE9FHE4-F1
#
_cell.length_a   1.000
_cell.length_b   1.000
_cell.length_c   1.000
_cell.angle_alpha   90.00
_cell.angle_beta   90.00
_cell.angle_gamma   90.00
#
_symmetry.space_group_name_H-M   'P 1'
#
loop_
_entity.id
_entity.type
_entity.pdbx_description
1 polymer ?
#
loop_
_entity_poly.entity_id
_entity_poly.type
_entity_poly.pdbx_seq_one_letter_code
_entity_poly.pdbx_strand_id
1 'polypeptide(L)'
;MVTRTQLISAMLSIDNIDDNIYRSEGPHIGGIVGPNRLFGGYIAAQVYDAVRNYKNKINDEKVIFSMHYNFVSAGDPRKLIDIKVNQVEDIFVVDVYHENKSIGLAHIKIDSHFLKPPTYPENIPPLLSIPSLDKIMAVLPPSKRKEELRFFMKHFVFELRPVHMISSPGPGDYRVVYYARLAPECTGRP
;
A
#
# COMPACT_ATOMS: atom_id res chain seq x y z
N MET A 1 7.29 6.93 -19.02
CA MET A 1 6.24 7.18 -18.01
C MET A 1 5.66 5.80 -17.66
N VAL A 2 5.71 5.38 -16.39
CA VAL A 2 5.25 4.04 -15.96
C VAL A 2 3.71 4.01 -16.02
N THR A 3 3.12 3.00 -16.66
CA THR A 3 1.66 2.86 -16.73
C THR A 3 1.11 2.30 -15.41
N ARG A 4 -0.19 2.52 -15.14
CA ARG A 4 -0.86 1.97 -13.94
C ARG A 4 -0.74 0.44 -13.87
N THR A 5 -0.79 -0.26 -15.01
CA THR A 5 -0.59 -1.71 -15.10
C THR A 5 0.85 -2.14 -14.82
N GLN A 6 1.85 -1.39 -15.32
CA GLN A 6 3.26 -1.64 -14.98
C GLN A 6 3.52 -1.43 -13.48
N LEU A 7 2.86 -0.42 -12.89
CA LEU A 7 2.88 -0.18 -11.45
C LEU A 7 2.28 -1.35 -10.66
N ILE A 8 1.12 -1.88 -11.07
CA ILE A 8 0.50 -3.06 -10.43
C ILE A 8 1.41 -4.28 -10.54
N SER A 9 1.96 -4.53 -11.72
CA SER A 9 2.89 -5.65 -11.94
C SER A 9 4.14 -5.51 -11.08
N ALA A 10 4.71 -4.30 -10.99
CA ALA A 10 5.87 -4.04 -10.14
C ALA A 10 5.53 -4.11 -8.64
N MET A 11 4.32 -3.68 -8.23
CA MET A 11 3.82 -3.77 -6.85
C MET A 11 3.70 -5.21 -6.34
N LEU A 12 3.57 -6.18 -7.24
CA LEU A 12 3.38 -7.59 -6.91
C LEU A 12 4.58 -8.45 -7.33
N SER A 13 5.61 -7.83 -7.89
CA SER A 13 6.84 -8.50 -8.30
C SER A 13 7.87 -8.37 -7.19
N ILE A 14 8.17 -9.50 -6.56
CA ILE A 14 9.26 -9.66 -5.61
C ILE A 14 9.89 -11.04 -5.83
N ASP A 15 11.21 -11.06 -6.00
CA ASP A 15 11.94 -12.29 -6.29
C ASP A 15 12.61 -12.81 -5.02
N ASN A 16 12.55 -14.13 -4.80
CA ASN A 16 13.34 -14.76 -3.74
C ASN A 16 14.77 -14.96 -4.24
N ILE A 17 15.72 -14.17 -3.73
CA ILE A 17 17.12 -14.16 -4.20
C ILE A 17 18.07 -14.98 -3.32
N ASP A 18 17.64 -15.31 -2.11
CA ASP A 18 18.37 -16.13 -1.13
C ASP A 18 17.37 -16.78 -0.18
N ASP A 19 17.82 -17.58 0.78
CA ASP A 19 16.94 -18.43 1.58
C ASP A 19 15.83 -17.68 2.30
N ASN A 20 16.13 -16.49 2.79
CA ASN A 20 15.22 -15.62 3.51
C ASN A 20 15.28 -14.16 3.06
N ILE A 21 15.80 -13.91 1.85
CA ILE A 21 15.94 -12.57 1.28
C ILE A 21 15.11 -12.48 0.00
N TYR A 22 14.34 -11.40 -0.07
CA TYR A 22 13.47 -11.09 -1.20
C TYR A 22 13.83 -9.72 -1.76
N ARG A 23 13.83 -9.57 -3.08
CA ARG A 23 14.23 -8.34 -3.76
C ARG A 23 13.11 -7.80 -4.65
N SER A 24 12.89 -6.49 -4.56
CA SER A 24 12.06 -5.74 -5.49
C SER A 24 12.97 -4.83 -6.33
N GLU A 25 12.99 -5.01 -7.65
CA GLU A 25 13.85 -4.24 -8.56
C GLU A 25 13.22 -2.93 -9.06
N GLY A 26 11.91 -2.78 -8.89
CA GLY A 26 11.15 -1.61 -9.33
C GLY A 26 10.56 -1.75 -10.75
N PRO A 27 10.03 -0.67 -11.33
CA PRO A 27 9.99 0.69 -10.81
C PRO A 27 9.13 0.82 -9.54
N HIS A 28 9.61 1.53 -8.53
CA HIS A 28 8.87 1.71 -7.28
C HIS A 28 7.99 2.97 -7.27
N ILE A 29 6.93 2.92 -6.47
CA ILE A 29 6.02 4.06 -6.29
C ILE A 29 6.68 5.11 -5.41
N GLY A 30 6.91 6.30 -5.95
CA GLY A 30 7.39 7.44 -5.17
C GLY A 30 6.95 8.78 -5.73
N GLY A 31 7.32 9.87 -5.06
CA GLY A 31 6.99 11.23 -5.52
C GLY A 31 5.59 11.72 -5.13
N ILE A 32 4.77 10.87 -4.51
CA ILE A 32 3.37 11.18 -4.16
C ILE A 32 3.27 12.23 -3.04
N VAL A 33 4.04 12.03 -1.96
CA VAL A 33 3.99 12.88 -0.75
C VAL A 33 5.25 13.73 -0.56
N GLY A 34 6.17 13.65 -1.52
CA GLY A 34 7.44 14.36 -1.51
C GLY A 34 8.34 13.91 -2.66
N PRO A 35 9.13 14.82 -3.27
CA PRO A 35 9.98 14.48 -4.40
C PRO A 35 10.95 13.36 -4.03
N ASN A 36 11.10 12.38 -4.93
CA ASN A 36 12.03 11.25 -4.79
C ASN A 36 11.87 10.43 -3.50
N ARG A 37 10.68 10.44 -2.88
CA ARG A 37 10.40 9.62 -1.69
C ARG A 37 9.52 8.44 -2.04
N LEU A 38 9.96 7.26 -1.63
CA LEU A 38 9.23 5.99 -1.73
C LEU A 38 7.91 6.05 -0.93
N PHE A 39 6.85 5.51 -1.50
CA PHE A 39 5.53 5.50 -0.89
C PHE A 39 5.46 4.42 0.21
N GLY A 40 5.13 4.81 1.44
CA GLY A 40 5.20 3.89 2.59
C GLY A 40 4.27 2.68 2.47
N GLY A 41 3.05 2.87 1.94
CA GLY A 41 2.11 1.76 1.71
C GLY A 41 2.60 0.74 0.69
N TYR A 42 3.41 1.16 -0.28
CA TYR A 42 4.06 0.25 -1.24
C TYR A 42 5.05 -0.69 -0.54
N ILE A 43 5.92 -0.15 0.31
CA ILE A 43 6.94 -0.94 1.01
C ILE A 43 6.29 -1.92 1.99
N ALA A 44 5.27 -1.46 2.71
CA ALA A 44 4.51 -2.31 3.62
C ALA A 44 3.84 -3.48 2.88
N ALA A 45 3.30 -3.25 1.68
CA ALA A 45 2.73 -4.30 0.85
C ALA A 45 3.77 -5.31 0.36
N GLN A 46 4.96 -4.84 -0.05
CA GLN A 46 6.09 -5.69 -0.45
C GLN A 46 6.59 -6.56 0.69
N VAL A 47 6.67 -6.01 1.90
CA VAL A 47 7.01 -6.78 3.11
C VAL A 47 5.96 -7.86 3.41
N TYR A 48 4.68 -7.52 3.30
CA TYR A 48 3.61 -8.50 3.45
C TYR A 48 3.74 -9.64 2.43
N ASP A 49 4.04 -9.31 1.17
CA ASP A 49 4.21 -10.31 0.11
C ASP A 49 5.45 -11.21 0.34
N ALA A 50 6.57 -10.62 0.76
CA ALA A 50 7.78 -11.36 1.13
C ALA A 50 7.51 -12.39 2.23
N VAL A 51 6.80 -11.99 3.29
CA VAL A 51 6.44 -12.91 4.37
C VAL A 51 5.46 -13.98 3.90
N ARG A 52 4.47 -13.63 3.07
CA ARG A 52 3.57 -14.62 2.48
C ARG A 52 4.34 -15.65 1.66
N ASN A 53 5.30 -15.22 0.83
CA ASN A 53 6.11 -16.10 0.01
C ASN A 53 7.04 -16.97 0.87
N TYR A 54 7.60 -16.42 1.96
CA TYR A 54 8.41 -17.18 2.92
C TYR A 54 7.60 -18.25 3.66
N LYS A 55 6.41 -17.89 4.15
CA LYS A 55 5.48 -18.84 4.78
C LYS A 55 5.12 -19.99 3.87
N ASN A 56 4.82 -19.69 2.60
CA ASN A 56 4.56 -20.72 1.59
C ASN A 56 5.78 -21.62 1.38
N LYS A 57 7.00 -21.06 1.34
CA LYS A 57 8.25 -21.83 1.22
C LYS A 57 8.46 -22.81 2.37
N ILE A 58 8.09 -22.45 3.60
CA ILE A 58 8.23 -23.29 4.79
C ILE A 58 6.97 -24.11 5.14
N ASN A 59 5.95 -24.10 4.28
CA ASN A 59 4.64 -24.75 4.50
C ASN A 59 3.95 -24.34 5.82
N ASP A 60 4.04 -23.08 6.21
CA ASP A 60 3.36 -22.56 7.40
C ASP A 60 1.97 -22.01 7.04
N GLU A 61 0.94 -22.81 7.35
CA GLU A 61 -0.47 -22.54 7.05
C GLU A 61 -1.12 -21.44 7.93
N LYS A 62 -0.44 -20.95 8.97
CA LYS A 62 -0.97 -19.86 9.81
C LYS A 62 -1.26 -18.63 8.96
N VAL A 63 -2.29 -17.87 9.29
CA VAL A 63 -2.60 -16.61 8.61
C VAL A 63 -1.72 -15.47 9.12
N ILE A 64 -1.44 -14.48 8.28
CA ILE A 64 -0.87 -13.21 8.73
C ILE A 64 -1.96 -12.44 9.49
N PHE A 65 -1.77 -12.26 10.79
CA PHE A 65 -2.76 -11.69 11.69
C PHE A 65 -2.62 -10.17 11.80
N SER A 66 -1.40 -9.68 11.99
CA SER A 66 -1.11 -8.25 12.08
C SER A 66 0.30 -7.94 11.60
N MET A 67 0.50 -6.70 11.15
CA MET A 67 1.80 -6.17 10.75
C MET A 67 2.01 -4.80 11.40
N HIS A 68 3.12 -4.66 12.13
CA HIS A 68 3.56 -3.40 12.71
C HIS A 68 4.81 -2.97 11.94
N TYR A 69 4.69 -1.91 11.15
CA TYR A 69 5.78 -1.41 10.32
C TYR A 69 6.32 -0.08 10.86
N ASN A 70 7.63 -0.01 11.09
CA ASN A 70 8.36 1.19 11.46
C ASN A 70 9.13 1.73 10.25
N PHE A 71 8.82 2.96 9.84
CA PHE A 71 9.58 3.68 8.81
C PHE A 71 10.84 4.28 9.45
N VAL A 72 11.99 3.68 9.21
CA VAL A 72 13.27 4.08 9.81
C VAL A 72 13.88 5.27 9.07
N SER A 73 13.84 5.25 7.73
CA SER A 73 14.34 6.37 6.93
C SER A 73 13.60 6.49 5.59
N ALA A 74 13.74 7.64 4.93
CA ALA A 74 13.16 7.82 3.60
C ALA A 74 13.87 6.93 2.56
N GLY A 75 13.09 6.11 1.85
CA GLY A 75 13.56 5.34 0.70
C GLY A 75 13.56 6.17 -0.60
N ASP A 76 14.47 5.83 -1.51
CA ASP A 76 14.59 6.36 -2.88
C ASP A 76 13.92 5.40 -3.90
N PRO A 77 12.85 5.81 -4.60
CA PRO A 77 12.11 4.91 -5.50
C PRO A 77 12.89 4.41 -6.73
N ARG A 78 14.14 4.86 -6.92
CA ARG A 78 15.03 4.44 -8.00
C ARG A 78 16.00 3.33 -7.61
N LYS A 79 16.07 2.98 -6.32
CA LYS A 79 16.94 1.94 -5.80
C LYS A 79 16.15 0.67 -5.55
N LEU A 80 16.79 -0.48 -5.76
CA LEU A 80 16.24 -1.78 -5.36
C LEU A 80 15.97 -1.83 -3.86
N ILE A 81 15.03 -2.70 -3.48
CA ILE A 81 14.63 -2.95 -2.10
C ILE A 81 14.93 -4.41 -1.77
N ASP A 82 15.76 -4.62 -0.76
CA ASP A 82 15.99 -5.94 -0.17
C ASP A 82 15.18 -6.08 1.11
N ILE A 83 14.49 -7.21 1.23
CA ILE A 83 13.60 -7.55 2.34
C ILE A 83 14.10 -8.86 2.93
N LYS A 84 14.68 -8.77 4.13
CA LYS A 84 15.17 -9.93 4.87
C LYS A 84 14.12 -10.37 5.88
N VAL A 85 13.66 -11.61 5.76
CA VAL A 85 12.64 -12.20 6.62
C VAL A 85 13.30 -13.15 7.61
N ASN A 86 13.10 -12.95 8.91
CA ASN A 86 13.52 -13.90 9.93
C ASN A 86 12.30 -14.33 10.73
N GLN A 87 12.31 -15.55 11.25
CA GLN A 87 11.23 -16.06 12.09
C GLN A 87 11.73 -16.32 13.50
N VAL A 88 10.95 -15.87 14.48
CA VAL A 88 11.12 -16.18 15.90
C VAL A 88 9.75 -16.61 16.41
N GLU A 89 9.58 -17.92 16.63
CA GLU A 89 8.29 -18.51 16.99
C GLU A 89 7.17 -18.11 15.98
N ASP A 90 6.11 -17.47 16.48
CA ASP A 90 4.94 -17.03 15.71
C ASP A 90 5.04 -15.55 15.27
N ILE A 91 6.26 -15.03 15.18
CA ILE A 91 6.54 -13.66 14.75
C ILE A 91 7.60 -13.67 13.65
N PHE A 92 7.31 -13.01 12.54
CA PHE A 92 8.32 -12.64 11.56
C PHE A 92 8.90 -11.27 11.88
N VAL A 93 10.23 -11.20 11.95
CA VAL A 93 11.02 -9.97 12.05
C VAL A 93 11.59 -9.68 10.68
N VAL A 94 11.19 -8.56 10.09
CA VAL A 94 11.53 -8.21 8.71
C VAL A 94 12.31 -6.92 8.66
N ASP A 95 13.54 -6.99 8.15
CA ASP A 95 14.37 -5.83 7.89
C ASP A 95 14.29 -5.43 6.41
N VAL A 96 14.14 -4.14 6.15
CA VAL A 96 14.05 -3.59 4.79
C VAL A 96 15.23 -2.67 4.52
N TYR A 97 15.93 -2.91 3.42
CA TYR A 97 17.15 -2.20 3.04
C TYR A 97 17.06 -1.63 1.63
N HIS A 98 17.72 -0.48 1.45
CA HIS A 98 18.25 -0.06 0.16
C HIS A 98 19.76 -0.24 0.20
N GLU A 99 20.29 -1.14 -0.62
CA GLU A 99 21.71 -1.52 -0.57
C GLU A 99 22.08 -1.90 0.88
N ASN A 100 22.87 -1.08 1.57
CA ASN A 100 23.30 -1.31 2.96
C ASN A 100 22.61 -0.42 3.99
N LYS A 101 21.58 0.34 3.60
CA LYS A 101 20.87 1.28 4.48
C LYS A 101 19.51 0.73 4.87
N SER A 102 19.27 0.60 6.17
CA SER A 102 17.92 0.27 6.68
C SER A 102 16.94 1.42 6.42
N ILE A 103 15.81 1.08 5.79
CA ILE A 103 14.72 2.01 5.49
C ILE A 103 13.44 1.65 6.25
N GLY A 104 13.33 0.42 6.76
CA GLY A 104 12.23 0.04 7.63
C GLY A 104 12.44 -1.29 8.34
N LEU A 105 11.59 -1.51 9.32
CA LEU A 105 11.52 -2.71 10.15
C LEU A 105 10.06 -3.09 10.33
N ALA A 106 9.72 -4.36 10.20
CA ALA A 106 8.38 -4.85 10.50
C ALA A 106 8.40 -6.05 11.45
N HIS A 107 7.40 -6.08 12.32
CA HIS A 107 7.03 -7.27 13.08
C HIS A 107 5.67 -7.75 12.62
N ILE A 108 5.60 -9.01 12.20
CA ILE A 108 4.39 -9.61 11.65
C ILE A 108 4.02 -10.80 12.50
N LYS A 109 2.87 -10.71 13.16
CA LYS A 109 2.32 -11.81 13.94
C LYS A 109 1.51 -12.72 13.03
N ILE A 110 1.69 -14.02 13.21
CA ILE A 110 0.85 -15.05 12.59
C ILE A 110 -0.05 -15.73 13.61
N ASP A 111 -1.18 -16.25 13.14
CA ASP A 111 -2.15 -16.98 13.97
C ASP A 111 -2.83 -18.07 13.15
N SER A 112 -3.51 -18.98 13.83
CA SER A 112 -4.25 -20.10 13.23
C SER A 112 -5.50 -19.66 12.44
N HIS A 113 -6.11 -18.53 12.78
CA HIS A 113 -7.40 -18.10 12.20
C HIS A 113 -7.48 -16.58 12.02
N PHE A 114 -8.30 -16.15 11.05
CA PHE A 114 -8.68 -14.74 10.92
C PHE A 114 -9.63 -14.30 12.02
N LEU A 115 -9.63 -13.00 12.30
CA LEU A 115 -10.67 -12.37 13.12
C LEU A 115 -12.03 -12.46 12.41
N LYS A 116 -13.10 -12.47 13.21
CA LYS A 116 -14.46 -12.30 12.68
C LYS A 116 -14.55 -10.97 11.91
N PRO A 117 -15.32 -10.92 10.80
CA PRO A 117 -15.54 -9.67 10.08
C PRO A 117 -16.00 -8.56 11.03
N PRO A 118 -15.43 -7.33 10.93
CA PRO A 118 -15.85 -6.23 11.76
C PRO A 118 -17.27 -5.80 11.40
N THR A 119 -17.98 -5.20 12.35
CA THR A 119 -19.24 -4.51 12.08
C THR A 119 -18.97 -3.27 11.23
N TYR A 120 -19.68 -3.15 10.11
CA TYR A 120 -19.63 -1.96 9.27
C TYR A 120 -20.45 -0.83 9.92
N PRO A 121 -20.07 0.45 9.72
CA PRO A 121 -20.87 1.56 10.22
C PRO A 121 -22.23 1.60 9.52
N GLU A 122 -23.32 1.65 10.29
CA GLU A 122 -24.69 1.57 9.76
C GLU A 122 -25.13 2.84 9.00
N ASN A 123 -24.51 3.99 9.32
CA ASN A 123 -24.92 5.31 8.81
C ASN A 123 -23.99 5.82 7.70
N ILE A 124 -23.72 5.03 6.67
CA ILE A 124 -22.92 5.45 5.51
C ILE A 124 -23.78 5.39 4.23
N PRO A 125 -23.80 6.44 3.40
CA PRO A 125 -24.53 6.43 2.14
C PRO A 125 -24.04 5.30 1.21
N PRO A 126 -24.92 4.67 0.41
CA PRO A 126 -24.52 3.61 -0.51
C PRO A 126 -23.41 4.02 -1.49
N LEU A 127 -22.52 3.09 -1.83
CA LEU A 127 -21.38 3.31 -2.73
C LEU A 127 -21.74 4.11 -4.01
N LEU A 128 -22.85 3.74 -4.66
CA LEU A 128 -23.24 4.31 -5.95
C LEU A 128 -23.89 5.70 -5.84
N SER A 129 -24.36 6.10 -4.64
CA SER A 129 -24.90 7.44 -4.43
C SER A 129 -23.80 8.51 -4.30
N ILE A 130 -22.55 8.09 -4.11
CA ILE A 130 -21.41 8.97 -3.93
C ILE A 130 -20.62 9.07 -5.24
N PRO A 131 -20.34 10.27 -5.78
CA PRO A 131 -19.53 10.42 -6.97
C PRO A 131 -18.08 9.95 -6.73
N SER A 132 -17.44 9.43 -7.77
CA SER A 132 -16.01 9.12 -7.71
C SER A 132 -15.19 10.38 -7.50
N LEU A 133 -14.04 10.23 -6.86
CA LEU A 133 -13.10 11.31 -6.66
C LEU A 133 -12.72 11.94 -8.01
N ASP A 134 -12.52 11.15 -9.07
CA ASP A 134 -12.25 11.69 -10.42
C ASP A 134 -13.36 12.61 -10.94
N LYS A 135 -14.63 12.27 -10.71
CA LYS A 135 -15.78 13.13 -11.09
C LYS A 135 -15.81 14.42 -10.28
N ILE A 136 -15.53 14.35 -8.97
CA ILE A 136 -15.42 15.53 -8.11
C ILE A 136 -14.26 16.42 -8.59
N MET A 137 -13.12 15.81 -8.89
CA MET A 137 -11.92 16.51 -9.34
C MET A 137 -12.11 17.20 -10.69
N ALA A 138 -12.93 16.65 -11.58
CA ALA A 138 -13.21 17.25 -12.88
C ALA A 138 -13.84 18.65 -12.77
N VAL A 139 -14.67 18.87 -11.74
CA VAL A 139 -15.43 20.13 -11.57
C VAL A 139 -14.76 21.15 -10.66
N LEU A 140 -13.76 20.76 -9.86
CA LEU A 140 -13.04 21.68 -8.98
C LEU A 140 -12.15 22.66 -9.76
N PRO A 141 -11.94 23.91 -9.31
CA PRO A 141 -11.00 24.83 -9.94
C PRO A 141 -9.55 24.31 -9.85
N PRO A 142 -8.66 24.64 -10.81
CA PRO A 142 -7.25 24.31 -10.75
C PRO A 142 -6.60 24.81 -9.45
N SER A 143 -5.81 23.96 -8.82
CA SER A 143 -4.99 24.30 -7.65
C SER A 143 -3.83 23.31 -7.56
N LYS A 144 -2.73 23.70 -6.91
CA LYS A 144 -1.60 22.81 -6.63
C LYS A 144 -2.04 21.49 -5.99
N ARG A 145 -2.93 21.58 -5.00
CA ARG A 145 -3.50 20.41 -4.31
C ARG A 145 -4.31 19.52 -5.26
N LYS A 146 -5.06 20.12 -6.20
CA LYS A 146 -5.81 19.37 -7.21
C LYS A 146 -4.88 18.67 -8.20
N GLU A 147 -3.72 19.23 -8.51
CA GLU A 147 -2.72 18.61 -9.37
C GLU A 147 -1.98 17.46 -8.68
N GLU A 148 -1.58 17.65 -7.42
CA GLU A 148 -0.99 16.60 -6.58
C GLU A 148 -1.93 15.40 -6.42
N LEU A 149 -3.22 15.67 -6.13
CA LEU A 149 -4.22 14.61 -5.98
C LEU A 149 -4.55 13.93 -7.32
N ARG A 150 -4.55 14.65 -8.45
CA ARG A 150 -4.68 14.04 -9.79
C ARG A 150 -3.48 13.16 -10.12
N PHE A 151 -2.27 13.60 -9.79
CA PHE A 151 -1.07 12.80 -9.94
C PHE A 151 -1.15 11.54 -9.09
N PHE A 152 -1.57 11.66 -7.83
CA PHE A 152 -1.81 10.53 -6.94
C PHE A 152 -2.79 9.53 -7.56
N MET A 153 -3.98 10.00 -7.94
CA MET A 153 -5.01 9.15 -8.53
C MET A 153 -4.49 8.42 -9.75
N LYS A 154 -3.81 9.09 -10.69
CA LYS A 154 -3.27 8.46 -11.91
C LYS A 154 -2.36 7.25 -11.62
N HIS A 155 -1.60 7.28 -10.53
CA HIS A 155 -0.64 6.23 -10.18
C HIS A 155 -1.16 5.24 -9.13
N PHE A 156 -2.38 5.43 -8.62
CA PHE A 156 -3.03 4.53 -7.68
C PHE A 156 -3.96 3.54 -8.37
N VAL A 157 -4.09 2.34 -7.78
CA VAL A 157 -4.81 1.20 -8.35
C VAL A 157 -6.28 1.13 -7.92
N PHE A 158 -6.73 2.13 -7.17
CA PHE A 158 -8.05 2.18 -6.56
C PHE A 158 -8.89 3.31 -7.14
N GLU A 159 -10.16 3.01 -7.41
CA GLU A 159 -11.22 4.02 -7.48
C GLU A 159 -11.60 4.42 -6.05
N LEU A 160 -11.62 5.72 -5.78
CA LEU A 160 -12.01 6.28 -4.49
C LEU A 160 -13.33 7.04 -4.60
N ARG A 161 -14.19 6.89 -3.59
CA ARG A 161 -15.46 7.64 -3.44
C ARG A 161 -15.54 8.22 -2.03
N PRO A 162 -15.28 9.52 -1.86
CA PRO A 162 -15.25 10.13 -0.52
C PRO A 162 -16.66 10.29 0.05
N VAL A 163 -16.90 9.72 1.23
CA VAL A 163 -18.11 9.95 2.05
C VAL A 163 -17.94 11.25 2.84
N HIS A 164 -16.81 11.36 3.54
CA HIS A 164 -16.40 12.53 4.32
C HIS A 164 -14.98 12.90 3.91
N MET A 165 -14.85 13.62 2.80
CA MET A 165 -13.57 14.20 2.38
C MET A 165 -13.80 15.16 1.19
N ILE A 166 -13.98 16.47 1.45
CA ILE A 166 -13.96 17.49 0.38
C ILE A 166 -13.01 18.67 0.71
N SER A 167 -12.47 18.73 1.93
CA SER A 167 -11.42 19.69 2.30
C SER A 167 -10.43 19.07 3.29
N SER A 168 -9.27 19.73 3.49
CA SER A 168 -8.42 19.42 4.64
C SER A 168 -9.31 19.38 5.89
N PRO A 169 -9.11 18.39 6.78
CA PRO A 169 -9.76 18.43 8.07
C PRO A 169 -9.49 19.80 8.70
N GLY A 170 -10.54 20.54 9.07
CA GLY A 170 -10.41 21.77 9.85
C GLY A 170 -9.87 21.43 11.25
N PRO A 171 -9.42 22.41 12.05
CA PRO A 171 -9.04 22.14 13.43
C PRO A 171 -10.18 21.41 14.16
N GLY A 172 -9.95 20.17 14.62
CA GLY A 172 -10.93 19.36 15.34
C GLY A 172 -11.75 18.38 14.50
N ASP A 173 -11.76 18.51 13.17
CA ASP A 173 -12.28 17.47 12.29
C ASP A 173 -11.08 16.60 11.86
N TYR A 174 -11.14 15.28 12.01
CA TYR A 174 -10.02 14.39 11.64
C TYR A 174 -10.48 13.16 10.88
N ARG A 175 -11.78 13.06 10.61
CA ARG A 175 -12.36 11.83 10.08
C ARG A 175 -12.43 11.89 8.57
N VAL A 176 -11.58 11.09 7.93
CA VAL A 176 -11.63 10.83 6.50
C VAL A 176 -12.34 9.49 6.27
N VAL A 177 -13.48 9.51 5.58
CA VAL A 177 -14.24 8.29 5.22
C VAL A 177 -14.40 8.23 3.71
N TYR A 178 -14.05 7.10 3.11
CA TYR A 178 -14.20 6.86 1.68
C TYR A 178 -14.44 5.37 1.43
N TYR A 179 -15.10 5.08 0.31
CA TYR A 179 -15.02 3.76 -0.30
C TYR A 179 -13.79 3.69 -1.19
N ALA A 180 -13.13 2.53 -1.19
CA ALA A 180 -12.08 2.18 -2.12
C ALA A 180 -12.40 0.81 -2.75
N ARG A 181 -12.19 0.69 -4.05
CA ARG A 181 -12.20 -0.58 -4.77
C ARG A 181 -11.12 -0.55 -5.84
N LEU A 182 -10.65 -1.72 -6.29
CA LEU A 182 -9.75 -1.77 -7.45
C LEU A 182 -10.41 -1.03 -8.63
N ALA A 183 -9.62 -0.19 -9.31
CA ALA A 183 -10.09 0.49 -10.49
C ALA A 183 -10.48 -0.57 -11.54
N PRO A 184 -11.57 -0.38 -12.31
CA PRO A 184 -12.09 -1.40 -13.23
C PRO A 184 -11.03 -2.02 -14.15
N GLU A 185 -10.15 -1.19 -14.71
CA GLU A 185 -9.04 -1.60 -15.57
C GLU A 185 -8.00 -2.50 -14.89
N CYS A 186 -7.98 -2.54 -13.56
CA CYS A 186 -7.07 -3.37 -12.76
C CYS A 186 -7.67 -4.75 -12.46
N THR A 187 -8.96 -4.97 -12.75
CA THR A 187 -9.68 -6.22 -12.42
C THR A 187 -9.77 -7.20 -13.58
N GLY A 188 -9.23 -6.85 -14.76
CA GLY A 188 -9.26 -7.71 -15.95
C GLY A 188 -10.66 -7.95 -16.51
N ARG A 189 -11.69 -7.24 -16.03
CA ARG A 189 -13.05 -7.29 -16.55
C ARG A 189 -13.38 -5.97 -17.26
N PRO A 190 -13.91 -6.01 -18.50
CA PRO A 190 -14.30 -4.83 -19.26
C PRO A 190 -15.43 -4.05 -18.59
#